data_AF-A0A531M5J8-F1
#
_entry.id   AF-A0A531M5J8-F1
#
_cell.length_a   1.000
_cell.length_b   1.000
_cell.length_c   1.000
_cell.angle_alpha   90.00
_cell.angle_beta   90.00
_cell.angle_gamma   90.00
#
_symmetry.space_group_name_H-M   'P 1'
#
loop_
_entity.id
_entity.type
_entity.pdbx_description
1 polymer ?
#
loop_
_entity_poly.entity_id
_entity_poly.type
_entity_poly.pdbx_seq_one_letter_code
_entity_poly.pdbx_strand_id
1 'polypeptide(L)' 'MQMLIFGLTVTSSWGNGHATLWRGLIRAMAGMGWSTTFFEHDTPYYAGTRDLSHLDGGKVVI' A
#
# COMPACT_ATOMS: atom_id res chain seq x y z
N MET A 1 -11.00 13.46 -1.55
CA MET A 1 -11.56 12.67 -0.40
C MET A 1 -10.45 11.80 0.19
N GLN A 2 -10.56 11.34 1.43
CA GLN A 2 -9.48 10.59 2.10
C GLN A 2 -9.87 9.15 2.39
N MET A 3 -8.99 8.21 2.07
CA MET A 3 -9.15 6.78 2.35
C MET A 3 -8.06 6.32 3.33
N LEU A 4 -8.47 5.63 4.39
CA LEU A 4 -7.58 5.07 5.41
C LEU A 4 -7.73 3.55 5.35
N ILE A 5 -6.63 2.85 5.07
CA ILE A 5 -6.63 1.39 4.91
C ILE A 5 -5.72 0.81 5.98
N PHE A 6 -6.21 -0.20 6.70
CA PHE A 6 -5.42 -1.00 7.61
C PHE A 6 -5.28 -2.38 6.99
N GLY A 7 -4.07 -2.73 6.58
CA GLY A 7 -3.83 -3.96 5.82
C GLY A 7 -2.50 -4.60 6.16
N LEU A 8 -2.35 -5.85 5.77
CA LEU A 8 -1.19 -6.66 6.13
C LEU A 8 0.11 -6.11 5.53
N THR A 9 0.13 -5.87 4.21
CA THR A 9 1.26 -5.28 3.49
C THR A 9 0.81 -4.69 2.17
N VAL A 10 1.33 -3.49 1.86
CA VAL A 10 1.29 -2.89 0.53
C VAL A 10 2.70 -2.69 -0.01
N THR A 11 3.71 -2.65 0.88
CA THR A 11 5.10 -2.40 0.51
C THR A 11 5.88 -3.62 0.10
N SER A 12 5.47 -4.82 0.53
CA SER A 12 6.01 -6.11 0.09
C SER A 12 4.98 -6.91 -0.71
N SER A 13 5.32 -7.25 -1.96
CA SER A 13 4.56 -8.15 -2.83
C SER A 13 4.95 -9.62 -2.65
N TRP A 14 6.04 -9.91 -1.92
CA TRP A 14 6.51 -11.27 -1.72
C TRP A 14 5.52 -12.09 -0.88
N GLY A 15 5.05 -13.20 -1.43
CA GLY A 15 3.97 -14.01 -0.84
C GLY A 15 2.62 -13.29 -0.71
N ASN A 16 2.46 -12.11 -1.34
CA ASN A 16 1.34 -11.19 -1.14
C ASN A 16 0.80 -10.61 -2.45
N GLY A 17 0.04 -11.42 -3.20
CA GLY A 17 -0.59 -10.97 -4.44
C GLY A 17 -1.54 -9.77 -4.27
N HIS A 18 -2.13 -9.60 -3.09
CA HIS A 18 -2.98 -8.44 -2.76
C HIS A 18 -2.24 -7.09 -2.75
N ALA A 19 -0.93 -7.04 -2.53
CA ALA A 19 -0.18 -5.78 -2.55
C ALA A 19 -0.27 -5.11 -3.93
N THR A 20 -0.13 -5.89 -5.00
CA THR A 20 -0.27 -5.41 -6.39
C THR A 20 -1.68 -4.89 -6.67
N LEU A 21 -2.69 -5.57 -6.13
CA LEU A 21 -4.10 -5.18 -6.25
C LEU A 21 -4.38 -3.84 -5.54
N TRP A 22 -3.88 -3.68 -4.31
CA TRP A 22 -3.97 -2.43 -3.57
C TRP A 22 -3.28 -1.28 -4.31
N ARG A 23 -2.07 -1.48 -4.82
CA ARG A 23 -1.34 -0.46 -5.60
C ARG A 23 -2.16 -0.01 -6.82
N GLY A 24 -2.74 -0.96 -7.57
CA GLY A 24 -3.59 -0.66 -8.72
C GLY A 24 -4.85 0.12 -8.35
N LEU A 25 -5.55 -0.32 -7.31
CA LEU A 25 -6.77 0.34 -6.82
C LEU A 25 -6.48 1.75 -6.33
N ILE A 26 -5.44 1.93 -5.51
CA ILE A 26 -5.06 3.24 -4.95
C ILE A 26 -4.70 4.22 -6.05
N ARG A 27 -3.95 3.79 -7.06
CA ARG A 27 -3.62 4.62 -8.23
C ARG A 27 -4.88 5.04 -9.00
N ALA A 28 -5.82 4.13 -9.22
CA ALA A 28 -7.08 4.46 -9.91
C ALA A 28 -7.93 5.44 -9.09
N MET A 29 -8.02 5.23 -7.78
CA MET A 29 -8.72 6.11 -6.83
C MET A 29 -8.11 7.51 -6.81
N ALA A 30 -6.78 7.62 -6.88
CA ALA A 30 -6.10 8.91 -6.95
C ALA A 30 -6.45 9.71 -8.21
N GLY A 31 -6.62 9.03 -9.34
CA GLY A 31 -7.15 9.65 -10.57
C GLY A 31 -8.57 10.23 -10.40
N MET A 32 -9.32 9.79 -9.40
CA MET A 32 -10.65 10.30 -9.03
C MET A 32 -10.62 11.34 -7.89
N GLY A 33 -9.44 11.86 -7.51
CA GLY A 33 -9.30 12.88 -6.46
C GLY A 33 -9.29 12.33 -5.03
N TRP A 34 -8.99 11.05 -4.85
CA TRP A 34 -8.78 10.45 -3.53
C TRP A 34 -7.31 10.47 -3.11
N SER A 35 -7.08 10.61 -1.80
CA SER A 35 -5.76 10.48 -1.20
C SER A 35 -5.81 9.33 -0.19
N THR A 36 -4.88 8.38 -0.32
CA THR A 36 -4.86 7.18 0.53
C THR A 36 -3.74 7.24 1.56
N THR A 37 -4.03 6.79 2.78
CA THR A 37 -3.01 6.42 3.77
C THR A 37 -3.18 4.94 4.10
N PHE A 38 -2.15 4.15 3.83
CA PHE A 38 -2.13 2.72 4.11
C PHE A 38 -1.31 2.48 5.38
N PHE A 39 -1.94 1.97 6.42
CA PHE A 39 -1.29 1.48 7.63
C PHE A 39 -0.95 0.02 7.41
N GLU A 40 0.35 -0.24 7.35
CA GLU A 40 0.94 -1.56 7.20
C GLU A 40 1.43 -2.03 8.57
N HIS A 41 1.31 -3.32 8.86
CA HIS A 41 1.88 -3.90 10.06
C HIS A 41 3.37 -4.21 9.84
N ASP A 42 4.27 -3.54 10.57
CA ASP A 42 5.70 -3.82 10.52
C ASP A 42 6.03 -5.21 11.07
N THR A 43 6.24 -6.17 10.17
CA THR A 43 6.61 -7.55 10.53
C THR A 43 7.93 -7.92 9.86
N PRO A 44 8.84 -8.64 10.54
CA PRO A 44 10.18 -8.96 10.01
C PRO A 44 10.15 -9.70 8.67
N TYR A 45 9.13 -10.55 8.47
CA TYR A 45 8.94 -11.33 7.25
C TYR A 45 8.70 -10.45 6.01
N TYR A 46 8.00 -9.32 6.15
CA TYR A 46 7.76 -8.36 5.06
C TYR A 46 8.79 -7.25 4.98
N ALA A 47 9.35 -6.82 6.12
CA ALA A 47 10.34 -5.74 6.16
C ALA A 47 11.55 -6.02 5.26
N GLY A 48 12.03 -7.27 5.20
CA GLY A 48 13.16 -7.66 4.35
C GLY A 48 12.84 -7.83 2.86
N THR A 49 11.56 -7.77 2.48
CA THR A 49 11.09 -8.03 1.10
C THR A 49 10.27 -6.87 0.52
N ARG A 50 10.37 -5.67 1.11
CA ARG A 50 9.71 -4.47 0.61
C ARG A 50 10.25 -4.09 -0.77
N ASP A 51 9.37 -4.10 -1.76
CA ASP A 51 9.65 -3.79 -3.16
C ASP A 51 9.03 -2.46 -3.61
N LEU A 52 8.22 -1.82 -2.76
CA LEU A 52 7.60 -0.52 -3.02
C LEU A 52 8.40 0.63 -2.38
N SER A 53 8.94 1.53 -3.19
CA SER A 53 9.61 2.75 -2.73
C SER A 53 8.65 3.95 -2.59
N HIS A 54 7.61 3.99 -3.43
CA HIS A 54 6.62 5.06 -3.46
C HIS A 54 5.23 4.49 -3.77
N LEU A 55 4.20 4.99 -3.08
CA LEU A 55 2.81 4.62 -3.32
C LEU A 55 2.12 5.69 -4.15
N ASP A 56 1.93 5.43 -5.44
CA ASP A 56 1.21 6.33 -6.35
C ASP A 56 -0.23 6.57 -5.84
N GLY A 57 -0.53 7.80 -5.42
CA GLY A 57 -1.85 8.16 -4.90
C GLY A 57 -1.99 8.15 -3.39
N GLY A 58 -0.88 8.03 -2.65
CA GLY A 58 -0.94 8.06 -1.20
C GLY A 58 0.40 7.98 -0.49
N LYS A 59 0.33 7.61 0.79
CA LYS A 59 1.50 7.32 1.63
C LYS A 59 1.28 6.05 2.45
N VAL A 60 2.39 5.45 2.87
CA VAL A 60 2.39 4.29 3.77
C VAL A 60 2.84 4.74 5.15
N VAL A 61 2.18 4.21 6.18
CA VAL A 61 2.60 4.27 7.58
C VAL A 61 2.89 2.84 8.02
N ILE A 62 4.06 2.62 8.58
CA ILE A 62 4.59 1.32 9.00
C ILE A 62 4.70 1.32 10.52
#